data_AF-A0A6N8NPB1-F1
#
_entry.id   AF-A0A6N8NPB1-F1
#
_cell.length_a   1.000
_cell.length_b   1.000
_cell.length_c   1.000
_cell.angle_alpha   90.00
_cell.angle_beta   90.00
_cell.angle_gamma   90.00
#
_symmetry.space_group_name_H-M   'P 1'
#
loop_
_entity.id
_entity.type
_entity.pdbx_description
1 polymer ?
#
loop_
_entity_poly.entity_id
_entity_poly.type
_entity_poly.pdbx_seq_one_letter_code
_entity_poly.pdbx_strand_id
1 'polypeptide(L)'
;TIYVSLGIDWPKDKLNIWILDDGGREEFRQFAQNVGVKYIARTTHEHAKAGNINNALKYAKGEFVSIFDCDHVPTRSFLQMTMGWFLKEKQLAMMQTPHHFFSPDPFERNLGRFRKTPNEGTLFYGLVQDGNDMWDATFFCGSCAVIRRKPLDEIGGIAVETVTEDAHTSLRLHRRGYTSAYMRIPQAAGLATESLSAHIGQRIRWARGMVQIFRLDNPLTGKGLKFAQRLCYVNAMFHFLSGIPRLIFLTAPLAFLLLHAYIIYAPALMIALF
;
A
#
# COMPACT_ATOMS: atom_id res chain seq x y z
N THR A 1 11.64 -15.35 -2.82
CA THR A 1 11.50 -14.11 -3.64
C THR A 1 12.54 -14.01 -4.74
N ILE A 2 13.84 -13.82 -4.45
CA ILE A 2 14.88 -13.57 -5.48
C ILE A 2 14.95 -14.63 -6.59
N TYR A 3 14.97 -15.92 -6.25
CA TYR A 3 14.98 -16.99 -7.27
C TYR A 3 13.77 -16.95 -8.21
N VAL A 4 12.60 -16.55 -7.70
CA VAL A 4 11.40 -16.45 -8.54
C VAL A 4 11.44 -15.18 -9.38
N SER A 5 11.97 -14.07 -8.83
CA SER A 5 12.20 -12.85 -9.60
C SER A 5 13.17 -13.07 -10.77
N LEU A 6 14.17 -13.94 -10.61
CA LEU A 6 15.07 -14.37 -11.70
C LEU A 6 14.36 -15.14 -12.83
N GLY A 7 13.20 -15.74 -12.53
CA GLY A 7 12.37 -16.48 -13.47
C GLY A 7 11.25 -15.66 -14.13
N ILE A 8 11.20 -14.34 -13.90
CA ILE A 8 10.23 -13.47 -14.57
C ILE A 8 10.46 -13.50 -16.09
N ASP A 9 9.37 -13.64 -16.85
CA ASP A 9 9.39 -13.75 -18.31
C ASP A 9 9.61 -12.37 -18.95
N TRP A 10 10.87 -11.93 -18.97
CA TRP A 10 11.33 -10.68 -19.55
C TRP A 10 12.72 -10.85 -20.18
N PRO A 11 13.11 -10.05 -21.21
CA PRO A 11 14.46 -10.10 -21.75
C PRO A 11 15.52 -9.89 -20.65
N LYS A 12 16.43 -10.85 -20.51
CA LYS A 12 17.40 -10.91 -19.39
C LYS A 12 18.33 -9.70 -19.37
N ASP A 13 18.71 -9.19 -20.53
CA ASP A 13 19.51 -7.97 -20.71
C ASP A 13 18.79 -6.69 -20.24
N LYS A 14 17.45 -6.74 -20.14
CA LYS A 14 16.60 -5.63 -19.71
C LYS A 14 16.11 -5.76 -18.27
N LEU A 15 16.46 -6.85 -17.58
CA LEU A 15 16.05 -7.13 -16.21
C LEU A 15 17.23 -6.92 -15.26
N ASN A 16 17.05 -6.05 -14.27
CA ASN A 16 18.02 -5.84 -13.20
C ASN A 16 17.35 -6.09 -11.86
N ILE A 17 17.82 -7.09 -11.11
CA ILE A 17 17.30 -7.43 -9.79
C ILE A 17 18.27 -6.90 -8.74
N TRP A 18 17.73 -6.22 -7.73
CA TRP A 18 18.49 -5.65 -6.63
C TRP A 18 17.96 -6.18 -5.30
N ILE A 19 18.88 -6.59 -4.43
CA ILE A 19 18.64 -6.81 -3.01
C ILE A 19 19.00 -5.54 -2.27
N LEU A 20 18.03 -4.95 -1.58
CA LEU A 20 18.18 -3.72 -0.82
C LEU A 20 18.23 -4.07 0.66
N ASP A 21 19.43 -4.29 1.19
CA ASP A 21 19.61 -4.74 2.57
C ASP A 21 19.86 -3.57 3.52
N ASP A 22 18.83 -3.21 4.28
CA ASP A 22 18.94 -2.19 5.33
C ASP A 22 19.67 -2.69 6.59
N GLY A 23 19.97 -3.99 6.68
CA GLY A 23 20.73 -4.59 7.78
C GLY A 23 22.22 -4.78 7.50
N GLY A 24 22.67 -4.53 6.26
CA GLY A 24 24.08 -4.64 5.88
C GLY A 24 24.70 -6.03 6.10
N ARG A 25 23.93 -7.11 5.91
CA ARG A 25 24.30 -8.48 6.25
C ARG A 25 25.17 -9.09 5.15
N GLU A 26 26.34 -9.59 5.53
CA GLU A 26 27.29 -10.15 4.59
C GLU A 26 26.76 -11.43 3.90
N GLU A 27 25.96 -12.22 4.61
CA GLU A 27 25.28 -13.39 4.04
C GLU A 27 24.40 -13.03 2.83
N PHE A 28 23.73 -11.88 2.87
CA PHE A 28 22.90 -11.41 1.77
C PHE A 28 23.71 -10.85 0.61
N ARG A 29 24.89 -10.26 0.89
CA ARG A 29 25.85 -9.88 -0.14
C ARG A 29 26.39 -11.11 -0.87
N GLN A 30 26.83 -12.12 -0.13
CA GLN A 30 27.33 -13.37 -0.70
C GLN A 30 26.24 -14.09 -1.49
N PHE A 31 25.02 -14.16 -0.95
CA PHE A 31 23.87 -14.73 -1.66
C PHE A 31 23.62 -14.00 -2.98
N ALA A 32 23.61 -12.66 -2.98
CA ALA A 32 23.41 -11.87 -4.19
C ALA A 32 24.45 -12.16 -5.27
N GLN A 33 25.73 -12.26 -4.88
CA GLN A 33 26.82 -12.64 -5.78
C GLN A 33 26.61 -14.04 -6.36
N ASN A 34 26.29 -15.02 -5.51
CA ASN A 34 26.10 -16.42 -5.91
C ASN A 34 24.97 -16.59 -6.93
N VAL A 35 23.90 -15.81 -6.81
CA VAL A 35 22.73 -15.89 -7.71
C VAL A 35 22.77 -14.87 -8.85
N GLY A 36 23.83 -14.06 -8.95
CA GLY A 36 24.03 -13.10 -10.04
C GLY A 36 23.10 -11.88 -10.01
N VAL A 37 22.68 -11.43 -8.83
CA VAL A 37 21.86 -10.20 -8.66
C VAL A 37 22.66 -9.10 -7.97
N LYS A 38 22.17 -7.87 -8.09
CA LYS A 38 22.85 -6.70 -7.51
C LYS A 38 22.50 -6.60 -6.03
N TYR A 39 23.45 -6.15 -5.23
CA TYR A 39 23.28 -5.93 -3.79
C TYR A 39 23.59 -4.49 -3.46
N ILE A 40 22.77 -3.89 -2.60
CA ILE A 40 23.05 -2.60 -2.02
C ILE A 40 22.68 -2.60 -0.54
N ALA A 41 23.56 -2.01 0.27
CA ALA A 41 23.31 -1.64 1.64
C ALA A 41 23.72 -0.17 1.81
N ARG A 42 23.24 0.45 2.89
CA ARG A 42 23.53 1.84 3.21
C ARG A 42 24.10 1.95 4.62
N THR A 43 24.90 2.99 4.83
CA THR A 43 25.57 3.25 6.11
C THR A 43 24.69 3.96 7.13
N THR A 44 23.65 4.67 6.67
CA THR A 44 22.68 5.37 7.53
C THR A 44 21.27 4.80 7.32
N HIS A 45 20.51 4.64 8.41
CA HIS A 45 19.19 4.01 8.41
C HIS A 45 18.04 5.03 8.47
N GLU A 46 18.24 6.19 7.85
CA GLU A 46 17.23 7.24 7.81
C GLU A 46 16.02 6.81 6.97
N HIS A 47 14.81 7.17 7.38
CA HIS A 47 13.58 6.94 6.59
C HIS A 47 13.27 5.47 6.23
N ALA A 48 13.82 4.49 6.96
CA ALA A 48 13.47 3.07 6.85
C ALA A 48 13.39 2.57 5.39
N LYS A 49 12.32 1.84 5.02
CA LYS A 49 12.10 1.28 3.67
C LYS A 49 12.19 2.33 2.56
N ALA A 50 11.56 3.49 2.73
CA ALA A 50 11.60 4.58 1.75
C ALA A 50 13.02 5.05 1.47
N GLY A 51 13.81 5.29 2.52
CA GLY A 51 15.19 5.70 2.38
C GLY A 51 16.07 4.63 1.74
N ASN A 52 15.81 3.35 2.02
CA ASN A 52 16.55 2.23 1.44
C ASN A 52 16.28 2.13 -0.08
N ILE A 53 15.02 2.27 -0.49
CA ILE A 53 14.63 2.33 -1.91
C ILE A 53 15.25 3.55 -2.58
N ASN A 54 15.15 4.74 -2.00
CA ASN A 54 15.74 5.96 -2.56
C ASN A 54 17.27 5.87 -2.69
N ASN A 55 17.95 5.22 -1.74
CA ASN A 55 19.38 4.94 -1.87
C ASN A 55 19.68 4.07 -3.09
N ALA A 56 18.92 2.99 -3.29
CA ALA A 56 19.07 2.11 -4.44
C ALA A 56 18.77 2.81 -5.78
N LEU A 57 17.78 3.69 -5.82
CA LEU A 57 17.39 4.44 -7.02
C LEU A 57 18.50 5.37 -7.54
N LYS A 58 19.48 5.74 -6.72
CA LYS A 58 20.70 6.44 -7.17
C LYS A 58 21.53 5.61 -8.16
N TYR A 59 21.45 4.28 -8.07
CA TYR A 59 22.23 3.32 -8.87
C TYR A 59 21.38 2.54 -9.88
N ALA A 60 20.12 2.25 -9.55
CA ALA A 60 19.19 1.56 -10.44
C ALA A 60 18.67 2.50 -11.53
N LYS A 61 19.28 2.47 -12.72
CA LYS A 61 18.97 3.34 -13.87
C LYS A 61 17.91 2.79 -14.84
N GLY A 62 17.11 1.82 -14.42
CA GLY A 62 16.01 1.31 -15.23
C GLY A 62 14.93 2.38 -15.46
N GLU A 63 14.31 2.38 -16.64
CA GLU A 63 13.18 3.30 -16.93
C GLU A 63 11.96 3.01 -16.05
N PHE A 64 11.83 1.76 -15.60
CA PHE A 64 10.78 1.30 -14.70
C PHE A 64 11.39 0.57 -13.52
N VAL A 65 10.74 0.69 -12.36
CA VAL A 65 11.13 0.05 -11.11
C VAL A 65 9.94 -0.78 -10.63
N SER A 66 10.19 -2.06 -10.36
CA SER A 66 9.23 -2.91 -9.64
C SER A 66 9.68 -3.04 -8.19
N ILE A 67 8.74 -2.91 -7.25
CA ILE A 67 9.02 -3.01 -5.82
C ILE A 67 8.29 -4.23 -5.27
N PHE A 68 9.03 -5.11 -4.61
CA PHE A 68 8.50 -6.26 -3.88
C PHE A 68 9.07 -6.25 -2.47
N ASP A 69 8.20 -6.46 -1.48
CA ASP A 69 8.63 -6.82 -0.14
C ASP A 69 9.33 -8.19 -0.15
N CYS A 70 10.17 -8.44 0.86
CA CYS A 70 10.99 -9.65 0.92
C CYS A 70 10.16 -10.95 0.97
N ASP A 71 8.93 -10.87 1.45
CA ASP A 71 7.97 -11.96 1.54
C ASP A 71 7.09 -12.10 0.28
N HIS A 72 7.04 -11.08 -0.60
CA HIS A 72 6.21 -11.08 -1.80
C HIS A 72 6.92 -11.72 -2.99
N VAL A 73 6.41 -12.86 -3.42
CA VAL A 73 6.94 -13.63 -4.54
C VAL A 73 6.14 -13.29 -5.80
N PRO A 74 6.75 -12.71 -6.85
CA PRO A 74 6.05 -12.42 -8.10
C PRO A 74 5.80 -13.69 -8.92
N THR A 75 4.77 -13.65 -9.74
CA THR A 75 4.53 -14.62 -10.82
C THR A 75 5.45 -14.32 -12.00
N ARG A 76 5.71 -15.33 -12.86
CA ARG A 76 6.56 -15.16 -14.04
C ARG A 76 6.01 -14.10 -15.02
N SER A 77 4.69 -13.99 -15.10
CA SER A 77 3.96 -13.07 -15.99
C SER A 77 3.92 -11.62 -15.51
N PHE A 78 4.42 -11.30 -14.30
CA PHE A 78 4.22 -9.99 -13.66
C PHE A 78 4.51 -8.79 -14.58
N LEU A 79 5.67 -8.80 -15.27
CA LEU A 79 6.04 -7.71 -16.19
C LEU A 79 5.26 -7.77 -17.51
N GLN A 80 4.95 -8.95 -18.04
CA GLN A 80 4.16 -9.08 -19.27
C GLN A 80 2.74 -8.51 -19.09
N MET A 81 2.14 -8.72 -17.92
CA MET A 81 0.81 -8.23 -17.60
C MET A 81 0.78 -6.72 -17.34
N THR A 82 1.83 -6.16 -16.73
CA THR A 82 1.83 -4.76 -16.26
C THR A 82 2.43 -3.77 -17.27
N MET A 83 3.48 -4.16 -18.01
CA MET A 83 4.28 -3.22 -18.83
C MET A 83 3.54 -2.63 -20.03
N GLY A 84 2.60 -3.36 -20.63
CA GLY A 84 1.85 -2.90 -21.81
C GLY A 84 1.05 -1.62 -21.55
N TRP A 85 0.60 -1.39 -20.31
CA TRP A 85 -0.19 -0.22 -19.95
C TRP A 85 0.60 1.08 -20.01
N PHE A 86 1.90 1.04 -19.70
CA PHE A 86 2.81 2.20 -19.82
C PHE A 86 3.09 2.59 -21.27
N LEU A 87 2.86 1.67 -22.21
CA LEU A 87 2.94 1.98 -23.64
C LEU A 87 1.66 2.66 -24.12
N LYS A 88 0.50 2.17 -23.64
CA LYS A 88 -0.83 2.70 -23.95
C LYS A 88 -1.05 4.09 -23.38
N GLU A 89 -0.74 4.29 -22.09
CA GLU A 89 -0.93 5.55 -21.39
C GLU A 89 0.43 6.16 -21.01
N LYS A 90 0.77 7.29 -21.64
CA LYS A 90 2.08 7.93 -21.47
C LYS A 90 2.22 8.64 -20.12
N GLN A 91 1.10 9.13 -19.57
CA GLN A 91 1.07 9.78 -18.25
C GLN A 91 1.03 8.77 -17.10
N LEU A 92 0.94 7.46 -17.40
CA LEU A 92 0.93 6.42 -16.38
C LEU A 92 2.27 6.41 -15.66
N ALA A 93 2.22 6.79 -14.38
CA ALA A 93 3.38 6.76 -13.49
C ALA A 93 3.44 5.46 -12.69
N MET A 94 2.31 4.83 -12.38
CA MET A 94 2.29 3.65 -11.50
C MET A 94 1.19 2.65 -11.87
N MET A 95 1.54 1.38 -11.89
CA MET A 95 0.63 0.23 -12.06
C MET A 95 0.70 -0.65 -10.80
N GLN A 96 -0.40 -0.76 -10.06
CA GLN A 96 -0.51 -1.58 -8.85
C GLN A 96 -1.23 -2.89 -9.16
N THR A 97 -0.78 -3.98 -8.54
CA THR A 97 -1.48 -5.28 -8.52
C THR A 97 -1.92 -5.65 -7.10
N PRO A 98 -2.96 -6.47 -6.89
CA PRO A 98 -3.41 -6.92 -5.57
C PRO A 98 -2.28 -7.50 -4.71
N HIS A 99 -2.34 -7.26 -3.40
CA HIS A 99 -1.60 -8.10 -2.45
C HIS A 99 -2.42 -9.37 -2.20
N HIS A 100 -1.88 -10.50 -2.64
CA HIS A 100 -2.41 -11.82 -2.32
C HIS A 100 -1.53 -12.46 -1.25
N PHE A 101 -2.10 -13.27 -0.36
CA PHE A 101 -1.35 -13.90 0.73
C PHE A 101 -1.54 -15.42 0.72
N PHE A 102 -0.45 -16.16 0.89
CA PHE A 102 -0.48 -17.61 1.00
C PHE A 102 -0.99 -18.09 2.36
N SER A 103 -0.65 -17.34 3.42
CA SER A 103 -0.98 -17.65 4.80
C SER A 103 -2.22 -16.87 5.27
N PRO A 104 -3.00 -17.44 6.21
CA PRO A 104 -4.08 -16.72 6.87
C PRO A 104 -3.54 -15.57 7.72
N ASP A 105 -4.29 -14.48 7.78
CA ASP A 105 -4.08 -13.48 8.83
C ASP A 105 -4.49 -14.02 10.22
N PRO A 106 -4.10 -13.37 11.33
CA PRO A 106 -4.42 -13.86 12.68
C PRO A 106 -5.91 -13.98 12.97
N PHE A 107 -6.78 -13.15 12.39
CA PHE A 107 -8.23 -13.29 12.57
C PHE A 107 -8.75 -14.52 11.83
N GLU A 108 -8.35 -14.71 10.57
CA GLU A 108 -8.71 -15.90 9.80
C GLU A 108 -8.27 -17.20 10.49
N ARG A 109 -7.04 -17.22 11.00
CA ARG A 109 -6.47 -18.39 11.68
C ARG A 109 -7.14 -18.64 13.03
N ASN A 110 -7.23 -17.62 13.89
CA ASN A 110 -7.73 -17.79 15.26
C ASN A 110 -9.24 -18.04 15.29
N LEU A 111 -9.99 -17.59 14.29
CA LEU A 111 -11.43 -17.84 14.16
C LEU A 111 -11.77 -19.03 13.26
N GLY A 112 -10.78 -19.73 12.69
CA GLY A 112 -11.01 -20.90 11.84
C GLY A 112 -11.73 -20.61 10.51
N ARG A 113 -11.51 -19.42 9.94
CA ARG A 113 -12.22 -18.90 8.76
C ARG A 113 -11.39 -18.80 7.48
N PHE A 114 -10.12 -19.21 7.50
CA PHE A 114 -9.24 -19.12 6.34
C PHE A 114 -9.87 -19.74 5.09
N ARG A 115 -9.93 -18.96 3.99
CA ARG A 115 -10.56 -19.32 2.70
C ARG A 115 -12.04 -19.69 2.74
N LYS A 116 -12.73 -19.53 3.89
CA LYS A 116 -14.19 -19.67 4.01
C LYS A 116 -14.88 -18.32 3.93
N THR A 117 -14.24 -17.29 4.45
CA THR A 117 -14.72 -15.91 4.41
C THR A 117 -13.62 -15.04 3.83
N PRO A 118 -13.93 -14.09 2.93
CA PRO A 118 -12.95 -13.12 2.46
C PRO A 118 -12.30 -12.38 3.63
N ASN A 119 -10.98 -12.22 3.58
CA ASN A 119 -10.25 -11.46 4.59
C ASN A 119 -10.44 -9.94 4.41
N GLU A 120 -10.01 -9.16 5.41
CA GLU A 120 -10.10 -7.70 5.42
C GLU A 120 -9.52 -7.08 4.13
N GLY A 121 -8.36 -7.56 3.68
CA GLY A 121 -7.67 -7.06 2.50
C GLY A 121 -8.46 -7.26 1.20
N THR A 122 -9.36 -8.24 1.14
CA THR A 122 -10.18 -8.51 -0.04
C THR A 122 -11.14 -7.38 -0.35
N LEU A 123 -11.61 -6.63 0.66
CA LEU A 123 -12.43 -5.43 0.42
C LEU A 123 -11.60 -4.37 -0.32
N PHE A 124 -10.38 -4.12 0.16
CA PHE A 124 -9.52 -3.07 -0.38
C PHE A 124 -8.98 -3.42 -1.77
N TYR A 125 -8.32 -4.57 -1.91
CA TYR A 125 -7.76 -5.03 -3.19
C TYR A 125 -8.81 -5.61 -4.16
N GLY A 126 -10.01 -5.91 -3.66
CA GLY A 126 -11.15 -6.21 -4.51
C GLY A 126 -11.81 -4.91 -4.96
N LEU A 127 -12.80 -4.46 -4.19
CA LEU A 127 -13.72 -3.42 -4.61
C LEU A 127 -13.11 -2.01 -4.60
N VAL A 128 -12.39 -1.65 -3.52
CA VAL A 128 -12.01 -0.25 -3.28
C VAL A 128 -10.93 0.25 -4.24
N GLN A 129 -9.84 -0.50 -4.46
CA GLN A 129 -8.76 -0.08 -5.36
C GLN A 129 -9.22 0.02 -6.81
N ASP A 130 -10.05 -0.93 -7.26
CA ASP A 130 -10.67 -0.88 -8.59
C ASP A 130 -11.63 0.31 -8.73
N GLY A 131 -12.38 0.63 -7.67
CA GLY A 131 -13.21 1.83 -7.64
C GLY A 131 -12.39 3.12 -7.67
N ASN A 132 -11.24 3.16 -6.97
CA ASN A 132 -10.31 4.29 -7.02
C ASN A 132 -9.67 4.42 -8.41
N ASP A 133 -9.44 3.30 -9.11
CA ASP A 133 -8.86 3.27 -10.44
C ASP A 133 -9.69 4.04 -11.47
N MET A 134 -11.02 3.90 -11.38
CA MET A 134 -11.96 4.67 -12.20
C MET A 134 -11.77 6.19 -12.08
N TRP A 135 -11.24 6.64 -10.94
CA TRP A 135 -10.99 8.05 -10.65
C TRP A 135 -9.51 8.45 -10.72
N ASP A 136 -8.66 7.62 -11.33
CA ASP A 136 -7.22 7.88 -11.46
C ASP A 136 -6.57 8.11 -10.08
N ALA A 137 -6.99 7.30 -9.10
CA ALA A 137 -6.65 7.45 -7.69
C ALA A 137 -6.10 6.15 -7.09
N THR A 138 -5.62 5.22 -7.91
CA THR A 138 -5.03 3.97 -7.44
C THR A 138 -3.80 4.24 -6.58
N PHE A 139 -3.78 3.65 -5.39
CA PHE A 139 -2.69 3.81 -4.41
C PHE A 139 -1.55 2.82 -4.65
N PHE A 140 -0.32 3.29 -4.49
CA PHE A 140 0.85 2.45 -4.31
C PHE A 140 0.80 1.90 -2.89
N CYS A 141 0.88 0.57 -2.78
CA CYS A 141 0.73 -0.16 -1.52
C CYS A 141 2.08 -0.72 -1.03
N GLY A 142 3.19 -0.10 -1.40
CA GLY A 142 4.53 -0.44 -0.91
C GLY A 142 5.16 -1.66 -1.59
N SER A 143 4.38 -2.49 -2.28
CA SER A 143 4.83 -3.72 -2.96
C SER A 143 3.90 -4.06 -4.11
N CYS A 144 4.31 -4.97 -4.99
CA CYS A 144 3.53 -5.50 -6.11
C CYS A 144 3.11 -4.43 -7.12
N ALA A 145 4.00 -3.46 -7.37
CA ALA A 145 3.76 -2.35 -8.28
C ALA A 145 4.94 -2.12 -9.21
N VAL A 146 4.63 -1.60 -10.40
CA VAL A 146 5.60 -1.03 -11.34
C VAL A 146 5.45 0.48 -11.33
N ILE A 147 6.56 1.21 -11.22
CA ILE A 147 6.59 2.67 -11.21
C ILE A 147 7.53 3.15 -12.32
N ARG A 148 7.10 4.12 -13.13
CA ARG A 148 7.94 4.81 -14.10
C ARG A 148 8.94 5.70 -13.38
N ARG A 149 10.22 5.58 -13.71
CA ARG A 149 11.33 6.23 -13.03
C ARG A 149 11.28 7.76 -13.14
N LYS A 150 11.04 8.28 -14.34
CA LYS A 150 10.99 9.73 -14.60
C LYS A 150 9.97 10.47 -13.70
N PRO A 151 8.67 10.13 -13.69
CA PRO A 151 7.71 10.73 -12.75
C PRO A 151 8.11 10.60 -11.29
N LEU A 152 8.68 9.45 -10.91
CA LEU A 152 9.10 9.22 -9.54
C LEU A 152 10.32 10.08 -9.15
N ASP A 153 11.25 10.34 -10.07
CA ASP A 153 12.36 11.28 -9.85
C ASP A 153 11.89 12.73 -9.71
N GLU A 154 10.89 13.13 -10.52
CA GLU A 154 10.35 14.50 -10.50
C GLU A 154 9.66 14.88 -9.18
N ILE A 155 9.21 13.89 -8.41
CA ILE A 155 8.65 14.07 -7.06
C ILE A 155 9.67 13.81 -5.94
N GLY A 156 10.95 13.59 -6.28
CA GLY A 156 12.04 13.39 -5.32
C GLY A 156 12.21 11.94 -4.84
N GLY A 157 11.65 10.97 -5.55
CA GLY A 157 11.68 9.56 -5.17
C GLY A 157 10.46 9.11 -4.34
N ILE A 158 10.63 8.02 -3.61
CA ILE A 158 9.64 7.54 -2.64
C ILE A 158 9.56 8.56 -1.50
N ALA A 159 8.36 8.94 -1.07
CA ALA A 159 8.14 9.90 0.01
C ALA A 159 8.75 9.41 1.34
N VAL A 160 9.21 10.32 2.21
CA VAL A 160 9.98 9.97 3.42
C VAL A 160 9.44 10.63 4.70
N GLU A 161 8.46 11.52 4.55
CA GLU A 161 7.94 12.40 5.59
C GLU A 161 6.89 11.71 6.48
N THR A 162 6.32 10.59 6.01
CA THR A 162 5.30 9.83 6.73
C THR A 162 5.69 8.36 6.81
N VAL A 163 5.11 7.62 7.77
CA VAL A 163 5.39 6.19 7.94
C VAL A 163 4.66 5.29 6.93
N THR A 164 3.87 5.89 6.04
CA THR A 164 3.18 5.26 4.90
C THR A 164 3.69 5.93 3.63
N GLU A 165 4.97 5.69 3.35
CA GLU A 165 5.69 6.29 2.23
C GLU A 165 5.01 6.03 0.89
N ASP A 166 4.35 4.90 0.80
CA ASP A 166 3.74 4.35 -0.39
C ASP A 166 2.53 5.17 -0.83
N ALA A 167 1.54 5.32 0.05
CA ALA A 167 0.36 6.14 -0.19
C ALA A 167 0.74 7.62 -0.40
N HIS A 168 1.75 8.12 0.32
CA HIS A 168 2.22 9.49 0.15
C HIS A 168 2.91 9.69 -1.20
N THR A 169 3.63 8.68 -1.71
CA THR A 169 4.23 8.71 -3.05
C THR A 169 3.16 8.82 -4.13
N SER A 170 2.08 8.03 -4.05
CA SER A 170 0.94 8.16 -4.97
C SER A 170 0.34 9.55 -4.97
N LEU A 171 0.15 10.13 -3.79
CA LEU A 171 -0.41 11.47 -3.63
C LEU A 171 0.45 12.52 -4.35
N ARG A 172 1.77 12.42 -4.22
CA ARG A 172 2.72 13.31 -4.91
C ARG A 172 2.69 13.15 -6.42
N LEU A 173 2.62 11.92 -6.92
CA LEU A 173 2.49 11.64 -8.35
C LEU A 173 1.21 12.26 -8.91
N HIS A 174 0.06 12.01 -8.28
CA HIS A 174 -1.23 12.54 -8.72
C HIS A 174 -1.27 14.07 -8.66
N ARG A 175 -0.66 14.70 -7.65
CA ARG A 175 -0.55 16.16 -7.57
C ARG A 175 0.26 16.80 -8.70
N ARG A 176 1.19 16.04 -9.30
CA ARG A 176 1.94 16.46 -10.49
C ARG A 176 1.18 16.17 -11.80
N GLY A 177 -0.04 15.64 -11.72
CA GLY A 177 -0.88 15.33 -12.87
C GLY A 177 -0.59 13.99 -13.54
N TYR A 178 0.30 13.17 -12.95
CA TYR A 178 0.51 11.80 -13.41
C TYR A 178 -0.66 10.90 -13.06
N THR A 179 -0.85 9.85 -13.85
CA THR A 179 -1.93 8.89 -13.64
C THR A 179 -1.45 7.61 -12.95
N SER A 180 -2.36 6.89 -12.32
CA SER A 180 -2.12 5.53 -11.82
C SER A 180 -3.18 4.55 -12.30
N ALA A 181 -2.81 3.27 -12.32
CA ALA A 181 -3.68 2.19 -12.78
C ALA A 181 -3.65 1.00 -11.80
N TYR A 182 -4.77 0.28 -11.72
CA TYR A 182 -4.93 -0.93 -10.93
C TYR A 182 -5.28 -2.11 -11.82
N MET A 183 -4.48 -3.17 -11.77
CA MET A 183 -4.84 -4.43 -12.40
C MET A 183 -5.31 -5.41 -11.32
N ARG A 184 -6.61 -5.65 -11.22
CA ARG A 184 -7.23 -6.61 -10.27
C ARG A 184 -6.97 -8.09 -10.64
N ILE A 185 -5.73 -8.43 -10.94
CA ILE A 185 -5.25 -9.80 -11.16
C ILE A 185 -4.05 -9.98 -10.24
N PRO A 186 -4.10 -10.92 -9.26
CA PRO A 186 -2.94 -11.23 -8.45
C PRO A 186 -1.75 -11.63 -9.33
N GLN A 187 -0.64 -10.90 -9.20
CA GLN A 187 0.61 -11.17 -9.93
C GLN A 187 1.80 -11.38 -8.98
N ALA A 188 1.56 -11.32 -7.67
CA ALA A 188 2.51 -11.68 -6.64
C ALA A 188 1.73 -12.12 -5.38
N ALA A 189 2.38 -12.94 -4.56
CA ALA A 189 1.79 -13.42 -3.31
C ALA A 189 2.81 -13.39 -2.17
N GLY A 190 2.38 -12.89 -1.01
CA GLY A 190 3.21 -12.70 0.18
C GLY A 190 2.76 -13.54 1.37
N LEU A 191 3.26 -13.18 2.55
CA LEU A 191 2.89 -13.78 3.83
C LEU A 191 2.10 -12.77 4.66
N ALA A 192 0.97 -13.21 5.21
CA ALA A 192 0.25 -12.42 6.21
C ALA A 192 1.04 -12.39 7.53
N THR A 193 0.76 -11.40 8.36
CA THR A 193 1.37 -11.23 9.69
C THR A 193 1.15 -12.47 10.56
N GLU A 194 2.22 -13.00 11.17
CA GLU A 194 2.16 -14.27 11.91
C GLU A 194 1.47 -14.18 13.27
N SER A 195 1.38 -13.02 13.90
CA SER A 195 0.79 -12.85 15.23
C SER A 195 -0.21 -11.69 15.27
N LEU A 196 -1.16 -11.76 16.21
CA LEU A 196 -2.16 -10.69 16.39
C LEU A 196 -1.49 -9.36 16.79
N SER A 197 -0.44 -9.39 17.61
CA SER A 197 0.31 -8.19 17.99
C SER A 197 1.00 -7.54 16.79
N ALA A 198 1.62 -8.33 15.91
CA ALA A 198 2.22 -7.83 14.68
C ALA A 198 1.17 -7.24 13.74
N HIS A 199 0.00 -7.89 13.63
CA HIS A 199 -1.12 -7.42 12.82
C HIS A 199 -1.66 -6.07 13.31
N ILE A 200 -1.91 -5.94 14.62
CA ILE A 200 -2.34 -4.67 15.23
C ILE A 200 -1.28 -3.60 15.05
N GLY A 201 0.00 -3.92 15.30
CA GLY A 201 1.12 -3.00 15.10
C GLY A 201 1.21 -2.47 13.67
N GLN A 202 0.96 -3.32 12.67
CA GLN A 202 0.89 -2.91 11.27
C GLN A 202 -0.25 -1.91 11.02
N ARG A 203 -1.47 -2.19 11.51
CA ARG A 203 -2.63 -1.29 11.34
C ARG A 203 -2.47 0.05 12.08
N ILE A 204 -1.83 0.06 13.25
CA ILE A 204 -1.47 1.30 13.97
C ILE A 204 -0.53 2.16 13.13
N ARG A 205 0.49 1.57 12.50
CA ARG A 205 1.40 2.31 11.60
C ARG A 205 0.64 2.91 10.42
N TRP A 206 -0.26 2.14 9.79
CA TRP A 206 -1.05 2.62 8.66
C TRP A 206 -1.98 3.78 9.06
N ALA A 207 -2.70 3.64 10.17
CA ALA A 207 -3.57 4.70 10.68
C ALA A 207 -2.79 5.98 10.98
N ARG A 208 -1.65 5.85 11.67
CA ARG A 208 -0.76 6.99 11.96
C ARG A 208 -0.25 7.65 10.68
N GLY A 209 0.20 6.87 9.70
CA GLY A 209 0.70 7.40 8.43
C GLY A 209 -0.37 8.16 7.66
N MET A 210 -1.59 7.63 7.56
CA MET A 210 -2.70 8.32 6.89
C MET A 210 -3.07 9.63 7.58
N VAL A 211 -3.06 9.69 8.92
CA VAL A 211 -3.27 10.94 9.67
C VAL A 211 -2.12 11.92 9.44
N GLN A 212 -0.86 11.44 9.37
CA GLN A 212 0.29 12.29 9.04
C GLN A 212 0.15 12.89 7.64
N ILE A 213 -0.24 12.11 6.62
CA ILE A 213 -0.48 12.62 5.27
C ILE A 213 -1.60 13.67 5.30
N PHE A 214 -2.72 13.38 5.97
CA PHE A 214 -3.83 14.34 6.06
C PHE A 214 -3.41 15.68 6.68
N ARG A 215 -2.52 15.65 7.67
CA ARG A 215 -2.02 16.85 8.36
C ARG A 215 -0.92 17.58 7.58
N LEU A 216 0.06 16.85 7.04
CA LEU A 216 1.26 17.42 6.42
C LEU A 216 1.07 17.75 4.95
N ASP A 217 0.25 16.98 4.24
CA ASP A 217 0.08 17.08 2.79
C ASP A 217 -1.40 16.92 2.38
N ASN A 218 -2.26 17.74 3.00
CA ASN A 218 -3.71 17.60 3.04
C ASN A 218 -4.36 17.50 1.64
N PRO A 219 -5.02 16.36 1.28
CA PRO A 219 -5.64 16.18 -0.03
C PRO A 219 -6.87 17.07 -0.26
N LEU A 220 -7.55 17.56 0.78
CA LEU A 220 -8.72 18.43 0.64
C LEU A 220 -8.35 19.82 0.12
N THR A 221 -7.30 20.42 0.66
CA THR A 221 -6.95 21.83 0.41
C THR A 221 -5.71 21.99 -0.48
N GLY A 222 -4.84 20.97 -0.57
CA GLY A 222 -3.66 21.01 -1.40
C GLY A 222 -3.98 21.10 -2.90
N LYS A 223 -3.13 21.75 -3.69
CA LYS A 223 -3.30 21.87 -5.15
C LYS A 223 -2.95 20.56 -5.87
N GLY A 224 -3.30 20.47 -7.16
CA GLY A 224 -2.84 19.40 -8.06
C GLY A 224 -3.75 18.16 -8.16
N LEU A 225 -4.73 17.99 -7.27
CA LEU A 225 -5.69 16.87 -7.35
C LEU A 225 -7.02 17.27 -8.01
N LYS A 226 -7.55 16.36 -8.83
CA LYS A 226 -8.93 16.37 -9.31
C LYS A 226 -9.90 16.15 -8.14
N PHE A 227 -11.13 16.65 -8.24
CA PHE A 227 -12.13 16.51 -7.17
C PHE A 227 -12.36 15.04 -6.77
N ALA A 228 -12.52 14.13 -7.74
CA ALA A 228 -12.71 12.71 -7.47
C ALA A 228 -11.52 12.07 -6.74
N GLN A 229 -10.28 12.41 -7.14
CA GLN A 229 -9.07 11.96 -6.43
C GLN A 229 -9.10 12.42 -4.96
N ARG A 230 -9.49 13.68 -4.69
CA ARG A 230 -9.60 14.19 -3.31
C ARG A 230 -10.55 13.33 -2.47
N LEU A 231 -11.70 12.96 -3.02
CA LEU A 231 -12.65 12.08 -2.34
C LEU A 231 -12.06 10.70 -2.06
N CYS A 232 -11.34 10.11 -3.01
CA CYS A 232 -10.67 8.81 -2.82
C CYS A 232 -9.63 8.86 -1.69
N TYR A 233 -8.77 9.89 -1.67
CA TYR A 233 -7.78 10.09 -0.61
C TYR A 233 -8.42 10.34 0.76
N VAL A 234 -9.46 11.17 0.83
CA VAL A 234 -10.16 11.46 2.08
C VAL A 234 -10.88 10.22 2.61
N ASN A 235 -11.55 9.48 1.74
CA ASN A 235 -12.18 8.20 2.11
C ASN A 235 -11.15 7.22 2.70
N ALA A 236 -9.99 7.08 2.06
CA ALA A 236 -8.91 6.22 2.56
C ALA A 236 -8.41 6.68 3.95
N MET A 237 -8.27 7.99 4.18
CA MET A 237 -7.80 8.52 5.47
C MET A 237 -8.86 8.38 6.57
N PHE A 238 -10.12 8.68 6.29
CA PHE A 238 -11.22 8.57 7.25
C PHE A 238 -11.55 7.12 7.60
N HIS A 239 -11.29 6.16 6.70
CA HIS A 239 -11.41 4.74 7.00
C HIS A 239 -10.61 4.35 8.26
N PHE A 240 -9.40 4.89 8.42
CA PHE A 240 -8.56 4.64 9.60
C PHE A 240 -9.04 5.35 10.87
N LEU A 241 -10.00 6.27 10.77
CA LEU A 241 -10.67 6.90 11.91
C LEU A 241 -11.92 6.14 12.36
N SER A 242 -12.30 5.07 11.65
CA SER A 242 -13.52 4.27 11.96
C SER A 242 -13.52 3.62 13.35
N GLY A 243 -12.37 3.54 14.03
CA GLY A 243 -12.28 3.13 15.43
C GLY A 243 -13.02 4.09 16.39
N ILE A 244 -13.03 5.39 16.11
CA ILE A 244 -13.70 6.40 16.96
C ILE A 244 -15.21 6.18 17.03
N PRO A 245 -15.97 6.13 15.91
CA PRO A 245 -17.40 5.88 15.98
C PRO A 245 -17.72 4.49 16.56
N ARG A 246 -16.87 3.48 16.36
CA ARG A 246 -17.05 2.16 17.00
C ARG A 246 -16.99 2.24 18.52
N LEU A 247 -16.05 2.99 19.09
CA LEU A 247 -15.97 3.20 20.54
C LEU A 247 -17.17 3.98 21.07
N ILE A 248 -17.63 4.99 20.32
CA ILE A 248 -18.85 5.74 20.67
C ILE A 248 -20.06 4.79 20.69
N PHE A 249 -20.28 3.99 19.64
CA PHE A 249 -21.40 3.07 19.58
C PHE A 249 -21.33 1.96 20.62
N LEU A 250 -20.13 1.51 20.99
CA LEU A 250 -19.94 0.50 22.04
C LEU A 250 -20.25 1.05 23.43
N THR A 251 -19.91 2.32 23.70
CA THR A 251 -20.07 2.93 25.02
C THR A 251 -21.37 3.71 25.20
N ALA A 252 -22.02 4.14 24.12
CA ALA A 252 -23.27 4.89 24.18
C ALA A 252 -24.37 4.21 25.02
N PRO A 253 -24.62 2.88 24.92
CA PRO A 253 -25.60 2.22 25.77
C PRO A 253 -25.27 2.29 27.28
N LEU A 254 -23.99 2.40 27.65
CA LEU A 254 -23.57 2.43 29.05
C LEU A 254 -24.02 3.70 29.77
N ALA A 255 -24.18 4.82 29.07
CA ALA A 255 -24.70 6.05 29.67
C ALA A 255 -26.12 5.85 30.19
N PHE A 256 -26.95 5.12 29.44
CA PHE A 256 -28.28 4.75 29.91
C PHE A 256 -28.21 3.69 31.02
N LEU A 257 -27.46 2.61 30.80
CA LEU A 257 -27.44 1.48 31.74
C LEU A 257 -26.86 1.84 33.13
N LEU A 258 -25.89 2.75 33.20
CA LEU A 258 -25.22 3.12 34.45
C LEU A 258 -25.78 4.39 35.07
N LEU A 259 -26.15 5.37 34.24
CA LEU A 259 -26.50 6.72 34.70
C LEU A 259 -27.97 7.08 34.42
N HIS A 260 -28.74 6.18 33.78
CA HIS A 260 -30.09 6.46 33.26
C HIS A 260 -30.15 7.70 32.37
N ALA A 261 -29.02 8.05 31.72
CA ALA A 261 -28.91 9.20 30.84
C ALA A 261 -29.32 8.81 29.41
N TYR A 262 -30.34 9.50 28.86
CA TYR A 262 -30.82 9.28 27.50
C TYR A 262 -29.97 10.06 26.50
N ILE A 263 -29.13 9.36 25.73
CA ILE A 263 -28.34 9.96 24.63
C ILE A 263 -29.25 10.26 23.43
N ILE A 264 -30.24 9.40 23.16
CA ILE A 264 -31.22 9.57 22.10
C ILE A 264 -32.59 9.60 22.75
N TYR A 265 -33.25 10.76 22.71
CA TYR A 265 -34.63 10.91 23.16
C TYR A 265 -35.58 10.80 21.96
N ALA A 266 -35.97 9.57 21.63
CA ALA A 266 -36.88 9.26 20.54
C ALA A 266 -38.10 8.48 21.05
N PRO A 267 -39.03 9.14 21.78
CA PRO A 267 -40.26 8.48 22.22
C PRO A 267 -41.11 8.04 21.02
N ALA A 268 -41.84 6.93 21.16
CA ALA A 268 -42.64 6.36 20.07
C ALA A 268 -43.59 7.38 19.42
N LEU A 269 -44.13 8.32 20.20
CA LEU A 269 -44.97 9.41 19.69
C LEU A 269 -44.20 10.37 18.76
N MET A 270 -42.95 10.70 19.08
CA MET A 270 -42.10 11.53 18.19
C MET A 270 -41.79 10.79 16.88
N ILE A 271 -41.51 9.49 16.93
CA ILE A 271 -41.22 8.70 15.72
C ILE A 271 -42.47 8.55 14.84
N ALA A 272 -43.65 8.37 15.44
CA ALA A 272 -44.91 8.21 14.70
C ALA A 272 -45.45 9.51 14.07
N LEU A 273 -44.93 10.67 14.48
CA LEU A 273 -45.32 11.99 13.96
C LEU A 273 -44.48 12.47 12.76
N PHE A 274 -43.42 11.74 12.39
CA PHE A 274 -42.59 11.96 11.20
C PHE A 274 -42.79 10.82 10.19
#